data_AF-A0A2D4GN08-F1
#
_entry.id   AF-A0A2D4GN08-F1
#
_cell.length_a   1.000
_cell.length_b   1.000
_cell.length_c   1.000
_cell.angle_alpha   90.00
_cell.angle_beta   90.00
_cell.angle_gamma   90.00
#
_symmetry.space_group_name_H-M   'P 1'
#
loop_
_entity.id
_entity.type
_entity.pdbx_description
1 polymer ?
#
loop_
_entity_poly.entity_id
_entity_poly.type
_entity_poly.pdbx_seq_one_letter_code
_entity_poly.pdbx_strand_id
1 'polypeptide(L)'
;VIGLQVNAAWMLGHLYLSNVSTTRSRTSVPSDFSYLPEKSFLRSAIDFIIEGGKKGPEEVHPSFLKAAMAPIALIGGSYQYPPLNWASILAPLLRLDFGEEIQQLCIELAVTQAQSSQNAAVILGMWVAPPLVYSLSIQAKRYLFSSLPLWMKYVAEDKQQIFTEVFMVQHFETKKQSKNQDLCWNILQGLSQAMKSPSPTQHSWSCFCKAAEKIFELLPDEIWQDDIKMYILAAKCLSEMVDIEIERITAVSKNNLEKVAFVRVYLVSQGRFPLLRWNDVISVAAGCQQKETIVWMLLHSFYHARILSHENTAVLKRMEWLLEFMGYIKKVSLNTASMQNISPQEAVSFLLWIFAACVVAWADHALPMLLGLSADCSAWQCETIDRVFARGLGKRPVDTLAVKEIFTLLPGSLQILLTKEPWKEQTPKFIDWLFSLMENANEMLTQSSRELLKASLLALRSLPEFKKKAIWTKAYGW
;
A
#
# COMPACT_ATOMS: atom_id res chain seq x y z
N VAL A 1 -69.85 -35.77 24.68
CA VAL A 1 -69.01 -34.55 24.84
C VAL A 1 -67.53 -34.85 24.54
N ILE A 2 -66.93 -35.89 25.15
CA ILE A 2 -65.51 -36.25 24.94
C ILE A 2 -65.16 -36.52 23.46
N GLY A 3 -65.98 -37.26 22.72
CA GLY A 3 -65.72 -37.53 21.30
C GLY A 3 -65.72 -36.27 20.40
N LEU A 4 -66.53 -35.25 20.75
CA LEU A 4 -66.58 -34.00 20.00
C LEU A 4 -65.33 -33.13 20.29
N GLN A 5 -64.85 -33.14 21.53
CA GLN A 5 -63.63 -32.44 21.93
C GLN A 5 -62.38 -33.07 21.32
N VAL A 6 -62.30 -34.41 21.28
CA VAL A 6 -61.18 -35.12 20.65
C VAL A 6 -61.18 -34.90 19.13
N ASN A 7 -62.33 -34.95 18.48
CA ASN A 7 -62.44 -34.66 17.05
C ASN A 7 -62.15 -33.19 16.73
N ALA A 8 -62.58 -32.25 17.58
CA ALA A 8 -62.25 -30.84 17.43
C ALA A 8 -60.75 -30.59 17.59
N ALA A 9 -60.09 -31.20 18.59
CA ALA A 9 -58.65 -31.10 18.78
C ALA A 9 -57.86 -31.77 17.64
N TRP A 10 -58.36 -32.89 17.12
CA TRP A 10 -57.76 -33.59 15.97
C TRP A 10 -57.93 -32.80 14.67
N MET A 11 -59.11 -32.22 14.43
CA MET A 11 -59.33 -31.31 13.30
C MET A 11 -58.53 -30.02 13.46
N LEU A 12 -58.38 -29.46 14.66
CA LEU A 12 -57.47 -28.33 14.91
C LEU A 12 -56.02 -28.72 14.62
N GLY A 13 -55.61 -29.93 15.01
CA GLY A 13 -54.30 -30.48 14.71
C GLY A 13 -54.06 -30.63 13.20
N HIS A 14 -55.05 -31.12 12.45
CA HIS A 14 -54.99 -31.20 10.99
C HIS A 14 -55.04 -29.83 10.32
N LEU A 15 -55.80 -28.88 10.86
CA LEU A 15 -55.87 -27.52 10.34
C LEU A 15 -54.57 -26.77 10.62
N TYR A 16 -53.96 -26.98 11.80
CA TYR A 16 -52.61 -26.51 12.13
C TYR A 16 -51.56 -27.15 11.22
N LEU A 17 -51.56 -28.47 11.07
CA LEU A 17 -50.64 -29.18 10.17
C LEU A 17 -50.84 -28.76 8.72
N SER A 18 -52.08 -28.57 8.28
CA SER A 18 -52.41 -28.08 6.94
C SER A 18 -51.93 -26.65 6.76
N ASN A 19 -52.12 -25.76 7.73
CA ASN A 19 -51.65 -24.36 7.67
C ASN A 19 -50.11 -24.27 7.72
N VAL A 20 -49.45 -25.11 8.53
CA VAL A 20 -47.99 -25.24 8.59
C VAL A 20 -47.42 -25.86 7.30
N SER A 21 -48.18 -26.73 6.63
CA SER A 21 -47.77 -27.37 5.37
C SER A 21 -48.17 -26.61 4.10
N THR A 22 -49.11 -25.66 4.15
CA THR A 22 -49.63 -24.95 2.96
C THR A 22 -48.94 -23.63 2.62
N THR A 23 -47.91 -23.20 3.35
CA THR A 23 -47.10 -22.03 2.93
C THR A 23 -45.61 -22.29 3.00
N ARG A 24 -45.11 -23.26 2.24
CA ARG A 24 -43.74 -23.18 1.69
C ARG A 24 -43.71 -23.74 0.29
N SER A 25 -43.79 -22.85 -0.70
CA SER A 25 -43.38 -23.24 -2.05
C SER A 25 -41.93 -23.75 -1.93
N ARG A 26 -41.68 -24.97 -2.42
CA ARG A 26 -40.35 -25.62 -2.43
C ARG A 26 -39.31 -24.90 -3.30
N THR A 27 -39.61 -23.70 -3.77
CA THR A 27 -38.81 -22.92 -4.72
C THR A 27 -38.38 -21.55 -4.18
N SER A 28 -38.81 -21.14 -2.98
CA SER A 28 -38.45 -19.86 -2.38
C SER A 28 -37.61 -20.03 -1.11
N VAL A 29 -36.55 -19.22 -0.97
CA VAL A 29 -35.70 -19.17 0.23
C VAL A 29 -36.58 -18.74 1.43
N PRO A 30 -36.49 -19.41 2.60
CA PRO A 30 -37.32 -19.07 3.77
C PRO A 30 -37.19 -17.59 4.18
N SER A 31 -38.31 -16.94 4.50
CA SER A 31 -38.36 -15.53 4.94
C SER A 31 -37.93 -15.33 6.40
N ASP A 32 -37.94 -16.40 7.18
CA ASP A 32 -37.62 -16.43 8.61
C ASP A 32 -36.99 -17.79 9.00
N PHE A 33 -36.64 -17.93 10.28
CA PHE A 33 -36.14 -19.18 10.85
C PHE A 33 -37.25 -20.03 11.49
N SER A 34 -38.50 -19.94 11.02
CA SER A 34 -39.62 -20.72 11.56
C SER A 34 -39.43 -22.25 11.45
N TYR A 35 -38.48 -22.71 10.64
CA TYR A 35 -38.07 -24.12 10.56
C TYR A 35 -37.17 -24.59 11.71
N LEU A 36 -36.59 -23.67 12.49
CA LEU A 36 -35.82 -24.02 13.67
C LEU A 36 -36.77 -24.30 14.85
N PRO A 37 -36.33 -25.10 15.85
CA PRO A 37 -37.12 -25.35 17.05
C PRO A 37 -37.53 -24.06 17.76
N GLU A 38 -38.68 -24.05 18.43
CA GLU A 38 -39.15 -22.88 19.20
C GLU A 38 -38.18 -22.43 20.30
N LYS A 39 -37.37 -23.37 20.82
CA LYS A 39 -36.31 -23.09 21.79
C LYS A 39 -35.06 -22.43 21.18
N SER A 40 -35.03 -22.25 19.86
CA SER A 40 -33.90 -21.62 19.17
C SER A 40 -33.88 -20.13 19.44
N PHE A 41 -32.78 -19.66 20.05
CA PHE A 41 -32.51 -18.24 20.21
C PHE A 41 -32.48 -17.52 18.86
N LEU A 42 -31.84 -18.14 17.84
CA LEU A 42 -31.70 -17.54 16.51
C LEU A 42 -33.07 -17.29 15.85
N ARG A 43 -34.03 -18.20 16.05
CA ARG A 43 -35.42 -18.02 15.59
C ARG A 43 -36.06 -16.81 16.27
N SER A 44 -36.06 -16.80 17.61
CA SER A 44 -36.68 -15.73 18.40
C SER A 44 -36.07 -14.36 18.10
N ALA A 45 -34.74 -14.30 17.93
CA ALA A 45 -34.03 -13.07 17.62
C ALA A 45 -34.37 -12.54 16.22
N ILE A 46 -34.39 -13.40 15.20
CA ILE A 46 -34.79 -12.99 13.83
C ILE A 46 -36.27 -12.59 13.77
N ASP A 47 -37.15 -13.30 14.46
CA ASP A 47 -38.58 -12.94 14.53
C ASP A 47 -38.75 -11.53 15.15
N PHE A 48 -38.00 -11.22 16.22
CA PHE A 48 -37.96 -9.88 16.82
C PHE A 48 -37.42 -8.81 15.86
N ILE A 49 -36.35 -9.13 15.11
CA ILE A 49 -35.75 -8.21 14.13
C ILE A 49 -36.72 -7.92 12.97
N ILE A 50 -37.41 -8.95 12.46
CA ILE A 50 -38.45 -8.82 11.43
C ILE A 50 -39.59 -7.93 11.93
N GLU A 51 -40.02 -8.13 13.17
CA GLU A 51 -41.08 -7.32 13.77
C GLU A 51 -40.65 -5.85 13.95
N GLY A 52 -39.39 -5.62 14.35
CA GLY A 52 -38.78 -4.29 14.36
C GLY A 52 -38.86 -3.61 13.00
N GLY A 53 -38.49 -4.32 11.92
CA GLY A 53 -38.58 -3.79 10.55
C GLY A 53 -40.00 -3.48 10.05
N LYS A 54 -41.04 -4.09 10.64
CA LYS A 54 -42.44 -3.80 10.31
C LYS A 54 -42.98 -2.60 11.08
N LYS A 55 -42.61 -2.49 12.35
CA LYS A 55 -43.15 -1.48 13.29
C LYS A 55 -42.40 -0.15 13.29
N GLY A 56 -41.11 -0.17 12.94
CA GLY A 56 -40.30 1.03 12.87
C GLY A 56 -39.78 1.54 14.22
N PRO A 57 -38.98 2.62 14.19
CA PRO A 57 -38.27 3.15 15.36
C PRO A 57 -39.19 3.80 16.39
N GLU A 58 -40.42 4.17 16.01
CA GLU A 58 -41.42 4.77 16.90
C GLU A 58 -41.95 3.76 17.93
N GLU A 59 -42.11 2.51 17.52
CA GLU A 59 -42.63 1.44 18.39
C GLU A 59 -41.53 0.53 18.95
N VAL A 60 -40.41 0.35 18.22
CA VAL A 60 -39.29 -0.51 18.64
C VAL A 60 -38.04 0.33 18.81
N HIS A 61 -37.61 0.50 20.07
CA HIS A 61 -36.43 1.31 20.37
C HIS A 61 -35.15 0.67 19.79
N PRO A 62 -34.27 1.45 19.11
CA PRO A 62 -33.06 0.93 18.46
C PRO A 62 -32.13 0.13 19.36
N SER A 63 -32.05 0.46 20.66
CA SER A 63 -31.19 -0.27 21.61
C SER A 63 -31.57 -1.76 21.77
N PHE A 64 -32.86 -2.09 21.67
CA PHE A 64 -33.31 -3.48 21.75
C PHE A 64 -32.99 -4.24 20.48
N LEU A 65 -33.16 -3.59 19.34
CA LEU A 65 -32.80 -4.15 18.05
C LEU A 65 -31.28 -4.41 17.97
N LYS A 66 -30.47 -3.47 18.46
CA LYS A 66 -29.01 -3.61 18.59
C LYS A 66 -28.65 -4.83 19.45
N ALA A 67 -29.29 -5.00 20.60
CA ALA A 67 -29.02 -6.12 21.50
C ALA A 67 -29.26 -7.49 20.84
N ALA A 68 -30.26 -7.58 19.95
CA ALA A 68 -30.53 -8.78 19.18
C ALA A 68 -29.56 -8.95 17.99
N MET A 69 -29.26 -7.87 17.27
CA MET A 69 -28.47 -7.92 16.03
C MET A 69 -26.97 -8.04 16.24
N ALA A 70 -26.40 -7.38 17.26
CA ALA A 70 -24.95 -7.32 17.46
C ALA A 70 -24.30 -8.71 17.64
N PRO A 71 -24.84 -9.64 18.45
CA PRO A 71 -24.29 -10.99 18.54
C PRO A 71 -24.38 -11.76 17.22
N ILE A 72 -25.46 -11.57 16.46
CA ILE A 72 -25.67 -12.24 15.17
C ILE A 72 -24.65 -11.74 14.14
N ALA A 73 -24.42 -10.43 14.07
CA ALA A 73 -23.41 -9.82 13.20
C ALA A 73 -22.00 -10.30 13.56
N LEU A 74 -21.65 -10.29 14.84
CA LEU A 74 -20.34 -10.74 15.33
C LEU A 74 -20.05 -12.20 14.95
N ILE A 75 -21.00 -13.11 15.21
CA ILE A 75 -20.84 -14.54 14.88
C ILE A 75 -20.88 -14.77 13.37
N GLY A 76 -21.63 -13.96 12.63
CA GLY A 76 -21.72 -14.00 11.17
C GLY A 76 -20.36 -13.84 10.48
N GLY A 77 -19.41 -13.15 11.12
CA GLY A 77 -18.04 -13.03 10.61
C GLY A 77 -17.25 -14.34 10.60
N SER A 78 -17.62 -15.31 11.43
CA SER A 78 -16.96 -16.63 11.51
C SER A 78 -17.81 -17.77 10.96
N TYR A 79 -19.13 -17.60 10.88
CA TYR A 79 -20.07 -18.64 10.48
C TYR A 79 -21.11 -18.13 9.49
N GLN A 80 -21.43 -18.98 8.51
CA GLN A 80 -22.55 -18.75 7.60
C GLN A 80 -23.83 -19.31 8.22
N TYR A 81 -24.89 -18.51 8.22
CA TYR A 81 -26.17 -18.93 8.79
C TYR A 81 -26.95 -19.85 7.83
N PRO A 82 -27.89 -20.64 8.35
CA PRO A 82 -28.80 -21.42 7.53
C PRO A 82 -29.57 -20.56 6.50
N PRO A 83 -30.04 -21.13 5.37
CA PRO A 83 -30.66 -20.37 4.30
C PRO A 83 -31.82 -19.49 4.78
N LEU A 84 -31.71 -18.20 4.48
CA LEU A 84 -32.62 -17.15 4.91
C LEU A 84 -32.67 -16.04 3.86
N ASN A 85 -33.85 -15.47 3.64
CA ASN A 85 -34.00 -14.29 2.81
C ASN A 85 -33.54 -13.04 3.58
N TRP A 86 -32.23 -12.81 3.59
CA TRP A 86 -31.62 -11.63 4.22
C TRP A 86 -32.19 -10.32 3.69
N ALA A 87 -32.62 -10.26 2.43
CA ALA A 87 -33.18 -9.05 1.85
C ALA A 87 -34.52 -8.65 2.52
N SER A 88 -35.38 -9.60 2.87
CA SER A 88 -36.66 -9.29 3.54
C SER A 88 -36.47 -8.80 4.98
N ILE A 89 -35.35 -9.13 5.61
CA ILE A 89 -35.04 -8.75 7.00
C ILE A 89 -34.31 -7.40 7.02
N LEU A 90 -33.29 -7.25 6.19
CA LEU A 90 -32.39 -6.11 6.22
C LEU A 90 -32.96 -4.88 5.47
N ALA A 91 -33.74 -5.07 4.40
CA ALA A 91 -34.25 -3.95 3.62
C ALA A 91 -35.17 -2.99 4.40
N PRO A 92 -36.13 -3.46 5.22
CA PRO A 92 -36.94 -2.57 6.04
C PRO A 92 -36.09 -1.79 7.04
N LEU A 93 -35.15 -2.45 7.71
CA LEU A 93 -34.28 -1.84 8.71
C LEU A 93 -33.36 -0.77 8.14
N LEU A 94 -32.80 -1.00 6.96
CA LEU A 94 -31.94 -0.03 6.29
C LEU A 94 -32.71 1.19 5.74
N ARG A 95 -34.01 1.02 5.44
CA ARG A 95 -34.88 2.12 4.93
C ARG A 95 -35.46 2.97 6.03
N LEU A 96 -35.63 2.42 7.23
CA LEU A 96 -36.19 3.09 8.40
C LEU A 96 -35.06 3.77 9.20
N ASP A 97 -35.37 4.90 9.83
CA ASP A 97 -34.38 5.68 10.57
C ASP A 97 -34.17 5.16 12.01
N PHE A 98 -33.59 3.96 12.12
CA PHE A 98 -33.18 3.37 13.40
C PHE A 98 -31.82 3.90 13.91
N GLY A 99 -31.18 4.82 13.18
CA GLY A 99 -29.86 5.37 13.50
C GLY A 99 -28.67 4.59 12.90
N GLU A 100 -27.48 5.19 13.01
CA GLU A 100 -26.25 4.74 12.34
C GLU A 100 -25.80 3.33 12.77
N GLU A 101 -26.00 2.95 14.03
CA GLU A 101 -25.53 1.68 14.57
C GLU A 101 -26.29 0.48 13.96
N ILE A 102 -27.61 0.59 13.82
CA ILE A 102 -28.43 -0.45 13.19
C ILE A 102 -28.10 -0.54 11.71
N GLN A 103 -27.94 0.62 11.04
CA GLN A 103 -27.51 0.65 9.65
C GLN A 103 -26.15 -0.06 9.45
N GLN A 104 -25.18 0.18 10.33
CA GLN A 104 -23.89 -0.52 10.32
C GLN A 104 -24.07 -2.03 10.47
N LEU A 105 -24.82 -2.50 11.48
CA LEU A 105 -25.06 -3.93 11.71
C LEU A 105 -25.76 -4.61 10.53
N CYS A 106 -26.69 -3.93 9.86
CA CYS A 106 -27.31 -4.43 8.64
C CYS A 106 -26.29 -4.63 7.52
N ILE A 107 -25.37 -3.69 7.33
CA ILE A 107 -24.31 -3.80 6.32
C ILE A 107 -23.30 -4.90 6.68
N GLU A 108 -22.91 -5.03 7.95
CA GLU A 108 -22.03 -6.10 8.42
C GLU A 108 -22.64 -7.49 8.15
N LEU A 109 -23.93 -7.67 8.45
CA LEU A 109 -24.65 -8.91 8.13
C LEU A 109 -24.74 -9.16 6.63
N ALA A 110 -25.06 -8.15 5.82
CA ALA A 110 -25.13 -8.29 4.37
C ALA A 110 -23.77 -8.72 3.78
N VAL A 111 -22.68 -8.11 4.24
CA VAL A 111 -21.30 -8.44 3.83
C VAL A 111 -20.92 -9.86 4.22
N THR A 112 -21.11 -10.22 5.50
CA THR A 112 -20.68 -11.54 6.01
C THR A 112 -21.46 -12.70 5.40
N GLN A 113 -22.72 -12.47 5.03
CA GLN A 113 -23.60 -13.50 4.45
C GLN A 113 -23.67 -13.48 2.92
N ALA A 114 -23.01 -12.52 2.24
CA ALA A 114 -23.02 -12.40 0.78
C ALA A 114 -22.48 -13.67 0.08
N GLN A 115 -21.56 -14.38 0.72
CA GLN A 115 -20.98 -15.62 0.17
C GLN A 115 -21.99 -16.77 0.09
N SER A 116 -22.84 -16.93 1.10
CA SER A 116 -23.76 -18.07 1.20
C SER A 116 -25.17 -17.76 0.72
N SER A 117 -25.52 -16.47 0.58
CA SER A 117 -26.86 -16.03 0.22
C SER A 117 -26.87 -15.00 -0.90
N GLN A 118 -27.43 -15.39 -2.04
CA GLN A 118 -27.65 -14.48 -3.18
C GLN A 118 -28.52 -13.28 -2.79
N ASN A 119 -29.50 -13.44 -1.89
CA ASN A 119 -30.35 -12.34 -1.44
C ASN A 119 -29.56 -11.30 -0.62
N ALA A 120 -28.58 -11.75 0.17
CA ALA A 120 -27.65 -10.86 0.88
C ALA A 120 -26.75 -10.09 -0.10
N ALA A 121 -26.23 -10.77 -1.13
CA ALA A 121 -25.43 -10.13 -2.16
C ALA A 121 -26.24 -9.11 -2.99
N VAL A 122 -27.50 -9.42 -3.34
CA VAL A 122 -28.39 -8.50 -4.08
C VAL A 122 -28.70 -7.24 -3.28
N ILE A 123 -29.09 -7.38 -2.00
CA ILE A 123 -29.35 -6.19 -1.18
C ILE A 123 -28.08 -5.37 -0.99
N LEU A 124 -26.94 -6.01 -0.74
CA LEU A 124 -25.66 -5.31 -0.65
C LEU A 124 -25.36 -4.54 -1.94
N GLY A 125 -25.55 -5.17 -3.11
CA GLY A 125 -25.41 -4.56 -4.43
C GLY A 125 -26.26 -3.31 -4.64
N MET A 126 -27.46 -3.25 -4.07
CA MET A 126 -28.31 -2.06 -4.09
C MET A 126 -27.73 -0.92 -3.23
N TRP A 127 -27.21 -1.25 -2.04
CA TRP A 127 -26.72 -0.27 -1.07
C TRP A 127 -25.30 0.24 -1.34
N VAL A 128 -24.52 -0.47 -2.14
CA VAL A 128 -23.21 0.01 -2.62
C VAL A 128 -23.32 0.87 -3.89
N ALA A 129 -24.53 1.10 -4.40
CA ALA A 129 -24.77 1.92 -5.58
C ALA A 129 -25.40 3.30 -5.21
N PRO A 130 -25.12 4.36 -5.98
CA PRO A 130 -25.88 5.61 -5.88
C PRO A 130 -27.40 5.43 -6.07
N PRO A 131 -28.26 6.17 -5.35
CA PRO A 131 -27.93 7.17 -4.33
C PRO A 131 -27.70 6.61 -2.91
N LEU A 132 -28.05 5.33 -2.66
CA LEU A 132 -28.09 4.73 -1.32
C LEU A 132 -26.72 4.68 -0.64
N VAL A 133 -25.66 4.47 -1.41
CA VAL A 133 -24.29 4.47 -0.87
C VAL A 133 -23.90 5.80 -0.21
N TYR A 134 -24.50 6.92 -0.65
CA TYR A 134 -24.25 8.23 -0.08
C TYR A 134 -24.94 8.42 1.27
N SER A 135 -26.10 7.80 1.49
CA SER A 135 -26.86 7.88 2.75
C SER A 135 -26.33 6.96 3.85
N LEU A 136 -25.29 6.17 3.58
CA LEU A 136 -24.64 5.35 4.61
C LEU A 136 -23.83 6.21 5.60
N SER A 137 -23.85 5.80 6.86
CA SER A 137 -23.02 6.37 7.92
C SER A 137 -21.53 6.22 7.62
N ILE A 138 -20.71 7.02 8.29
CA ILE A 138 -19.25 6.97 8.13
C ILE A 138 -18.72 5.60 8.60
N GLN A 139 -19.26 5.02 9.68
CA GLN A 139 -18.82 3.70 10.14
C GLN A 139 -19.21 2.60 9.15
N ALA A 140 -20.40 2.65 8.56
CA ALA A 140 -20.83 1.69 7.55
C ALA A 140 -19.97 1.76 6.28
N LYS A 141 -19.67 2.98 5.79
CA LYS A 141 -18.73 3.20 4.67
C LYS A 141 -17.34 2.65 4.98
N ARG A 142 -16.82 2.95 6.18
CA ARG A 142 -15.52 2.43 6.64
C ARG A 142 -15.48 0.90 6.61
N TYR A 143 -16.52 0.26 7.13
CA TYR A 143 -16.62 -1.20 7.13
C TYR A 143 -16.60 -1.74 5.70
N LEU A 144 -17.47 -1.22 4.81
CA LEU A 144 -17.53 -1.63 3.39
C LEU A 144 -16.18 -1.57 2.68
N PHE A 145 -15.41 -0.49 2.91
CA PHE A 145 -14.07 -0.35 2.35
C PHE A 145 -13.11 -1.38 2.92
N SER A 146 -13.06 -1.54 4.25
CA SER A 146 -12.15 -2.52 4.88
C SER A 146 -12.51 -3.98 4.56
N SER A 147 -13.79 -4.28 4.31
CA SER A 147 -14.30 -5.61 4.04
C SER A 147 -14.41 -5.93 2.55
N LEU A 148 -13.88 -5.07 1.67
CA LEU A 148 -13.93 -5.23 0.21
C LEU A 148 -13.64 -6.66 -0.30
N PRO A 149 -12.61 -7.38 0.20
CA PRO A 149 -12.29 -8.73 -0.28
C PRO A 149 -13.41 -9.76 -0.02
N LEU A 150 -14.24 -9.52 1.00
CA LEU A 150 -15.23 -10.48 1.47
C LEU A 150 -16.48 -10.51 0.58
N TRP A 151 -16.90 -9.36 0.05
CA TRP A 151 -18.21 -9.25 -0.57
C TRP A 151 -18.16 -8.91 -2.06
N MET A 152 -17.11 -8.26 -2.54
CA MET A 152 -17.07 -7.65 -3.88
C MET A 152 -17.43 -8.66 -4.98
N LYS A 153 -16.83 -9.86 -4.93
CA LYS A 153 -17.00 -10.91 -5.95
C LYS A 153 -18.42 -11.49 -6.05
N TYR A 154 -19.28 -11.24 -5.06
CA TYR A 154 -20.65 -11.76 -5.02
C TYR A 154 -21.69 -10.75 -5.55
N VAL A 155 -21.32 -9.48 -5.69
CA VAL A 155 -22.19 -8.41 -6.19
C VAL A 155 -22.14 -8.34 -7.72
N ALA A 156 -23.19 -7.85 -8.36
CA ALA A 156 -23.24 -7.69 -9.82
C ALA A 156 -22.13 -6.77 -10.38
N GLU A 157 -21.61 -7.11 -11.56
CA GLU A 157 -20.45 -6.47 -12.19
C GLU A 157 -20.63 -4.97 -12.45
N ASP A 158 -21.84 -4.53 -12.79
CA ASP A 158 -22.17 -3.10 -13.00
C ASP A 158 -22.07 -2.31 -11.69
N LYS A 159 -22.52 -2.90 -10.58
CA LYS A 159 -22.47 -2.28 -9.25
C LYS A 159 -21.06 -2.25 -8.71
N GLN A 160 -20.30 -3.32 -8.93
CA GLN A 160 -18.87 -3.39 -8.63
C GLN A 160 -18.12 -2.22 -9.26
N GLN A 161 -18.29 -2.05 -10.58
CA GLN A 161 -17.59 -1.01 -11.33
C GLN A 161 -17.92 0.40 -10.83
N ILE A 162 -19.21 0.70 -10.61
CA ILE A 162 -19.65 2.00 -10.09
C ILE A 162 -19.08 2.25 -8.69
N PHE A 163 -19.08 1.23 -7.83
CA PHE A 163 -18.56 1.37 -6.47
C PHE A 163 -17.05 1.67 -6.46
N THR A 164 -16.25 0.92 -7.21
CA THR A 164 -14.79 1.12 -7.23
C THR A 164 -14.36 2.32 -8.05
N GLU A 165 -14.84 2.45 -9.28
CA GLU A 165 -14.31 3.45 -10.21
C GLU A 165 -14.90 4.85 -10.00
N VAL A 166 -16.08 4.95 -9.37
CA VAL A 166 -16.74 6.24 -9.12
C VAL A 166 -16.79 6.53 -7.63
N PHE A 167 -17.43 5.64 -6.84
CA PHE A 167 -17.71 5.94 -5.44
C PHE A 167 -16.47 5.96 -4.54
N MET A 168 -15.49 5.08 -4.76
CA MET A 168 -14.23 5.10 -3.99
C MET A 168 -13.30 6.22 -4.48
N VAL A 169 -13.16 6.39 -5.79
CA VAL A 169 -12.26 7.39 -6.40
C VAL A 169 -12.62 8.82 -6.02
N GLN A 170 -13.92 9.17 -5.96
CA GLN A 170 -14.36 10.53 -5.61
C GLN A 170 -13.90 11.01 -4.21
N HIS A 171 -13.52 10.10 -3.31
CA HIS A 171 -13.01 10.47 -1.99
C HIS A 171 -11.61 11.11 -2.07
N PHE A 172 -10.90 10.90 -3.17
CA PHE A 172 -9.55 11.43 -3.44
C PHE A 172 -9.56 12.73 -4.26
N GLU A 173 -10.73 13.21 -4.68
CA GLU A 173 -10.82 14.49 -5.39
C GLU A 173 -10.50 15.67 -4.45
N THR A 174 -9.69 16.61 -4.93
CA THR A 174 -8.95 17.66 -4.20
C THR A 174 -9.77 18.53 -3.24
N LYS A 175 -11.10 18.58 -3.36
CA LYS A 175 -11.99 19.34 -2.45
C LYS A 175 -12.43 18.55 -1.20
N LYS A 176 -12.24 17.23 -1.15
CA LYS A 176 -12.73 16.34 -0.07
C LYS A 176 -11.63 15.71 0.79
N GLN A 177 -10.36 15.82 0.37
CA GLN A 177 -9.23 15.08 0.96
C GLN A 177 -8.93 15.47 2.43
N SER A 178 -9.09 16.75 2.81
CA SER A 178 -8.79 17.21 4.17
C SER A 178 -9.81 16.79 5.24
N LYS A 179 -11.03 16.39 4.85
CA LYS A 179 -12.09 15.99 5.80
C LYS A 179 -12.26 14.47 5.94
N ASN A 180 -11.64 13.68 5.05
CA ASN A 180 -11.92 12.24 4.92
C ASN A 180 -10.65 11.36 4.86
N GLN A 181 -9.53 11.79 5.43
CA GLN A 181 -8.26 11.02 5.39
C GLN A 181 -8.42 9.57 5.87
N ASP A 182 -9.19 9.35 6.94
CA ASP A 182 -9.47 8.01 7.44
C ASP A 182 -10.17 7.12 6.40
N LEU A 183 -11.17 7.64 5.68
CA LEU A 183 -11.87 6.88 4.65
C LEU A 183 -10.94 6.54 3.48
N CYS A 184 -10.10 7.48 3.06
CA CYS A 184 -9.08 7.25 2.03
C CYS A 184 -8.12 6.11 2.43
N TRP A 185 -7.70 6.05 3.70
CA TRP A 185 -6.87 4.94 4.20
C TRP A 185 -7.60 3.60 4.13
N ASN A 186 -8.86 3.55 4.58
CA ASN A 186 -9.65 2.33 4.55
C ASN A 186 -9.90 1.85 3.11
N ILE A 187 -10.10 2.77 2.16
CA ILE A 187 -10.22 2.46 0.72
C ILE A 187 -8.96 1.78 0.20
N LEU A 188 -7.79 2.39 0.38
CA LEU A 188 -6.54 1.83 -0.14
C LEU A 188 -6.15 0.53 0.59
N GLN A 189 -6.44 0.43 1.88
CA GLN A 189 -6.24 -0.81 2.64
C GLN A 189 -7.13 -1.94 2.13
N GLY A 190 -8.42 -1.66 1.92
CA GLY A 190 -9.38 -2.61 1.35
C GLY A 190 -9.01 -3.07 -0.06
N LEU A 191 -8.61 -2.13 -0.93
CA LEU A 191 -8.10 -2.44 -2.27
C LEU A 191 -6.87 -3.34 -2.22
N SER A 192 -5.86 -2.99 -1.41
CA SER A 192 -4.65 -3.81 -1.28
C SER A 192 -4.98 -5.23 -0.80
N GLN A 193 -5.88 -5.37 0.17
CA GLN A 193 -6.30 -6.70 0.64
C GLN A 193 -7.09 -7.46 -0.42
N ALA A 194 -7.93 -6.78 -1.20
CA ALA A 194 -8.75 -7.42 -2.23
C ALA A 194 -7.88 -7.89 -3.40
N MET A 195 -6.87 -7.10 -3.76
CA MET A 195 -5.89 -7.46 -4.79
C MET A 195 -4.97 -8.61 -4.35
N LYS A 196 -4.64 -8.70 -3.06
CA LYS A 196 -3.88 -9.83 -2.51
C LYS A 196 -4.67 -11.12 -2.37
N SER A 197 -6.00 -11.05 -2.44
CA SER A 197 -6.84 -12.23 -2.22
C SER A 197 -6.57 -13.29 -3.31
N PRO A 198 -6.52 -14.58 -2.97
CA PRO A 198 -6.38 -15.62 -3.97
C PRO A 198 -7.62 -15.60 -4.88
N SER A 199 -7.37 -15.53 -6.19
CA SER A 199 -8.36 -15.62 -7.28
C SER A 199 -9.52 -14.61 -7.28
N PRO A 200 -9.25 -13.29 -7.45
CA PRO A 200 -10.29 -12.36 -7.86
C PRO A 200 -10.83 -12.75 -9.25
N THR A 201 -12.11 -12.50 -9.52
CA THR A 201 -12.63 -12.64 -10.89
C THR A 201 -11.91 -11.65 -11.80
N GLN A 202 -11.77 -11.97 -13.09
CA GLN A 202 -11.08 -11.08 -14.04
C GLN A 202 -11.70 -9.67 -14.07
N HIS A 203 -13.03 -9.59 -13.96
CA HIS A 203 -13.75 -8.32 -13.89
C HIS A 203 -13.45 -7.53 -12.62
N SER A 204 -13.54 -8.16 -11.44
CA SER A 204 -13.23 -7.49 -10.16
C SER A 204 -11.77 -7.04 -10.11
N TRP A 205 -10.85 -7.88 -10.61
CA TRP A 205 -9.43 -7.51 -10.74
C TRP A 205 -9.23 -6.26 -11.59
N SER A 206 -9.84 -6.21 -12.78
CA SER A 206 -9.77 -5.04 -13.66
C SER A 206 -10.32 -3.78 -12.97
N CYS A 207 -11.42 -3.90 -12.22
CA CYS A 207 -12.00 -2.80 -11.46
C CYS A 207 -11.04 -2.30 -10.36
N PHE A 208 -10.40 -3.21 -9.62
CA PHE A 208 -9.41 -2.85 -8.60
C PHE A 208 -8.18 -2.17 -9.21
N CYS A 209 -7.67 -2.68 -10.32
CA CYS A 209 -6.51 -2.09 -10.98
C CYS A 209 -6.80 -0.66 -11.46
N LYS A 210 -7.93 -0.46 -12.14
CA LYS A 210 -8.38 0.86 -12.61
C LYS A 210 -8.59 1.84 -11.46
N ALA A 211 -9.18 1.39 -10.35
CA ALA A 211 -9.39 2.22 -9.18
C ALA A 211 -8.05 2.62 -8.53
N ALA A 212 -7.13 1.66 -8.35
CA ALA A 212 -5.81 1.92 -7.79
C ALA A 212 -5.00 2.89 -8.65
N GLU A 213 -5.06 2.74 -9.99
CA GLU A 213 -4.46 3.66 -10.94
C GLU A 213 -5.05 5.07 -10.83
N LYS A 214 -6.38 5.22 -10.94
CA LYS A 214 -7.05 6.52 -10.83
C LYS A 214 -6.78 7.21 -9.49
N ILE A 215 -6.79 6.45 -8.39
CA ILE A 215 -6.46 6.97 -7.07
C ILE A 215 -5.01 7.44 -7.04
N PHE A 216 -4.07 6.63 -7.57
CA PHE A 216 -2.68 7.04 -7.64
C PHE A 216 -2.51 8.31 -8.47
N GLU A 217 -3.15 8.45 -9.63
CA GLU A 217 -3.13 9.67 -10.45
C GLU A 217 -3.61 10.89 -9.67
N LEU A 218 -4.69 10.76 -8.89
CA LEU A 218 -5.27 11.85 -8.09
C LEU A 218 -4.43 12.26 -6.86
N LEU A 219 -3.55 11.39 -6.37
CA LEU A 219 -2.67 11.76 -5.24
C LEU A 219 -1.73 12.91 -5.64
N PRO A 220 -1.46 13.87 -4.74
CA PRO A 220 -0.54 14.98 -5.02
C PRO A 220 0.85 14.50 -5.45
N ASP A 221 1.51 15.25 -6.33
CA ASP A 221 2.88 14.92 -6.77
C ASP A 221 3.93 15.27 -5.69
N GLU A 222 3.64 16.28 -4.85
CA GLU A 222 4.43 16.62 -3.66
C GLU A 222 3.91 15.88 -2.44
N ILE A 223 4.79 15.16 -1.72
CA ILE A 223 4.38 14.32 -0.60
C ILE A 223 4.49 15.10 0.70
N TRP A 224 3.35 15.19 1.39
CA TRP A 224 3.26 15.78 2.72
C TRP A 224 3.38 14.67 3.77
N GLN A 225 3.92 15.01 4.93
CA GLN A 225 4.23 14.02 5.97
C GLN A 225 2.98 13.27 6.48
N ASP A 226 1.85 13.95 6.57
CA ASP A 226 0.55 13.36 6.96
C ASP A 226 -0.01 12.39 5.89
N ASP A 227 0.44 12.52 4.65
CA ASP A 227 -0.07 11.76 3.50
C ASP A 227 0.78 10.54 3.16
N ILE A 228 1.96 10.37 3.77
CA ILE A 228 2.90 9.25 3.57
C ILE A 228 2.18 7.89 3.59
N LYS A 229 1.26 7.71 4.55
CA LYS A 229 0.48 6.47 4.69
C LYS A 229 -0.34 6.14 3.45
N MET A 230 -0.89 7.14 2.76
CA MET A 230 -1.64 6.93 1.51
C MET A 230 -0.72 6.41 0.41
N TYR A 231 0.46 7.00 0.22
CA TYR A 231 1.41 6.53 -0.80
C TYR A 231 1.92 5.12 -0.51
N ILE A 232 2.15 4.75 0.75
CA ILE A 232 2.52 3.38 1.13
C ILE A 232 1.39 2.40 0.77
N LEU A 233 0.13 2.73 1.09
CA LEU A 233 -1.01 1.86 0.76
C LEU A 233 -1.26 1.80 -0.75
N ALA A 234 -1.06 2.89 -1.48
CA ALA A 234 -1.11 2.91 -2.94
C ALA A 234 -0.02 2.01 -3.53
N ALA A 235 1.22 2.10 -3.03
CA ALA A 235 2.32 1.22 -3.45
C ALA A 235 2.03 -0.26 -3.17
N LYS A 236 1.33 -0.58 -2.07
CA LYS A 236 0.83 -1.93 -1.76
C LYS A 236 -0.29 -2.43 -2.68
N CYS A 237 -1.03 -1.53 -3.34
CA CYS A 237 -1.99 -1.93 -4.37
C CYS A 237 -1.26 -2.20 -5.68
N LEU A 238 -0.36 -1.29 -6.06
CA LEU A 238 0.45 -1.42 -7.27
C LEU A 238 1.37 -2.65 -7.24
N SER A 239 1.89 -3.05 -6.08
CA SER A 239 2.76 -4.23 -5.95
C SER A 239 2.12 -5.54 -6.44
N GLU A 240 0.79 -5.62 -6.39
CA GLU A 240 0.03 -6.81 -6.80
C GLU A 240 -0.20 -6.87 -8.32
N MET A 241 0.01 -5.76 -9.03
CA MET A 241 -0.16 -5.69 -10.49
C MET A 241 1.00 -6.37 -11.24
N VAL A 242 0.80 -6.59 -12.55
CA VAL A 242 1.86 -7.07 -13.44
C VAL A 242 2.87 -5.96 -13.75
N ASP A 243 4.12 -6.33 -14.01
CA ASP A 243 5.24 -5.37 -14.17
C ASP A 243 4.95 -4.27 -15.19
N ILE A 244 4.35 -4.65 -16.32
CA ILE A 244 4.02 -3.73 -17.42
C ILE A 244 3.03 -2.65 -16.96
N GLU A 245 2.05 -3.00 -16.13
CA GLU A 245 1.08 -2.05 -15.59
C GLU A 245 1.74 -1.11 -14.57
N ILE A 246 2.55 -1.66 -13.66
CA ILE A 246 3.27 -0.85 -12.66
C ILE A 246 4.20 0.14 -13.37
N GLU A 247 4.93 -0.29 -14.39
CA GLU A 247 5.84 0.57 -15.17
C GLU A 247 5.09 1.70 -15.89
N ARG A 248 3.94 1.39 -16.49
CA ARG A 248 3.11 2.40 -17.16
C ARG A 248 2.59 3.44 -16.16
N ILE A 249 2.09 2.99 -15.00
CA ILE A 249 1.51 3.87 -13.97
C ILE A 249 2.61 4.69 -13.27
N THR A 250 3.78 4.09 -13.05
CA THR A 250 4.93 4.73 -12.39
C THR A 250 5.95 5.28 -13.38
N ALA A 251 5.49 5.72 -14.55
CA ALA A 251 6.33 6.38 -15.55
C ALA A 251 6.89 7.68 -14.98
N VAL A 252 8.22 7.82 -15.02
CA VAL A 252 8.93 8.95 -14.42
C VAL A 252 8.84 10.16 -15.35
N SER A 253 8.41 11.29 -14.79
CA SER A 253 8.46 12.59 -15.44
C SER A 253 9.00 13.64 -14.47
N LYS A 254 9.28 14.86 -14.95
CA LYS A 254 9.74 15.95 -14.09
C LYS A 254 8.69 16.42 -13.07
N ASN A 255 7.40 16.22 -13.38
CA ASN A 255 6.30 16.75 -12.57
C ASN A 255 5.89 15.79 -11.43
N ASN A 256 6.03 14.48 -11.64
CA ASN A 256 5.61 13.45 -10.69
C ASN A 256 6.80 12.75 -9.99
N LEU A 257 8.01 13.34 -10.07
CA LEU A 257 9.26 12.70 -9.68
C LEU A 257 9.26 12.25 -8.21
N GLU A 258 8.86 13.12 -7.29
CA GLU A 258 8.84 12.84 -5.84
C GLU A 258 7.87 11.69 -5.52
N LYS A 259 6.63 11.79 -5.97
CA LYS A 259 5.59 10.75 -5.88
C LYS A 259 6.02 9.40 -6.44
N VAL A 260 6.53 9.37 -7.67
CA VAL A 260 6.95 8.13 -8.33
C VAL A 260 8.18 7.53 -7.67
N ALA A 261 9.19 8.36 -7.34
CA ALA A 261 10.38 7.91 -6.65
C ALA A 261 10.03 7.26 -5.32
N PHE A 262 9.14 7.87 -4.52
CA PHE A 262 8.69 7.32 -3.25
C PHE A 262 8.03 5.95 -3.39
N VAL A 263 7.09 5.80 -4.33
CA VAL A 263 6.45 4.49 -4.60
C VAL A 263 7.48 3.46 -5.06
N ARG A 264 8.44 3.85 -5.90
CA ARG A 264 9.55 2.97 -6.31
C ARG A 264 10.45 2.57 -5.14
N VAL A 265 10.66 3.43 -4.13
CA VAL A 265 11.37 3.01 -2.89
C VAL A 265 10.66 1.84 -2.25
N TYR A 266 9.33 1.91 -2.11
CA TYR A 266 8.55 0.81 -1.54
C TYR A 266 8.70 -0.47 -2.39
N LEU A 267 8.50 -0.38 -3.71
CA LEU A 267 8.55 -1.54 -4.61
C LEU A 267 9.94 -2.22 -4.63
N VAL A 268 11.02 -1.43 -4.59
CA VAL A 268 12.39 -1.96 -4.51
C VAL A 268 12.67 -2.54 -3.12
N SER A 269 12.19 -1.90 -2.05
CA SER A 269 12.38 -2.41 -0.67
C SER A 269 11.75 -3.78 -0.45
N GLN A 270 10.64 -4.08 -1.15
CA GLN A 270 9.95 -5.37 -1.11
C GLN A 270 10.51 -6.37 -2.15
N GLY A 271 11.55 -6.01 -2.89
CA GLY A 271 12.12 -6.85 -3.95
C GLY A 271 11.24 -7.04 -5.17
N ARG A 272 10.11 -6.31 -5.29
CA ARG A 272 9.20 -6.39 -6.44
C ARG A 272 9.85 -5.82 -7.69
N PHE A 273 10.64 -4.76 -7.54
CA PHE A 273 11.43 -4.14 -8.61
C PHE A 273 12.94 -4.36 -8.42
N PRO A 274 13.69 -4.60 -9.51
CA PRO A 274 15.15 -4.61 -9.47
C PRO A 274 15.72 -3.18 -9.35
N LEU A 275 16.96 -3.08 -8.85
CA LEU A 275 17.68 -1.81 -8.70
C LEU A 275 17.82 -1.02 -10.00
N LEU A 276 17.82 -1.72 -11.15
CA LEU A 276 17.86 -1.10 -12.48
C LEU A 276 16.75 -0.06 -12.68
N ARG A 277 15.61 -0.21 -12.01
CA ARG A 277 14.47 0.73 -12.10
C ARG A 277 14.78 2.11 -11.48
N TRP A 278 15.91 2.27 -10.81
CA TRP A 278 16.39 3.58 -10.39
C TRP A 278 17.00 4.40 -11.53
N ASN A 279 17.43 3.78 -12.62
CA ASN A 279 18.11 4.50 -13.71
C ASN A 279 17.23 5.60 -14.32
N ASP A 280 15.94 5.32 -14.54
CA ASP A 280 14.99 6.32 -15.06
C ASP A 280 14.84 7.49 -14.07
N VAL A 281 14.70 7.19 -12.78
CA VAL A 281 14.59 8.21 -11.72
C VAL A 281 15.85 9.07 -11.66
N ILE A 282 17.03 8.44 -11.69
CA ILE A 282 18.33 9.13 -11.66
C ILE A 282 18.48 10.04 -12.89
N SER A 283 18.14 9.53 -14.07
CA SER A 283 18.26 10.30 -15.32
C SER A 283 17.36 11.54 -15.34
N VAL A 284 16.12 11.43 -14.85
CA VAL A 284 15.19 12.57 -14.76
C VAL A 284 15.60 13.51 -13.63
N ALA A 285 15.95 12.97 -12.45
CA ALA A 285 16.30 13.75 -11.26
C ALA A 285 17.55 14.61 -11.45
N ALA A 286 18.49 14.17 -12.30
CA ALA A 286 19.69 14.95 -12.59
C ALA A 286 19.37 16.36 -13.10
N GLY A 287 18.24 16.54 -13.80
CA GLY A 287 17.78 17.81 -14.38
C GLY A 287 16.76 18.58 -13.54
N CYS A 288 16.52 18.14 -12.31
CA CYS A 288 15.52 18.72 -11.41
C CYS A 288 16.19 19.44 -10.23
N GLN A 289 15.46 20.35 -9.58
CA GLN A 289 15.94 21.09 -8.40
C GLN A 289 15.93 20.23 -7.11
N GLN A 290 15.06 19.22 -7.04
CA GLN A 290 14.80 18.42 -5.84
C GLN A 290 15.83 17.28 -5.62
N LYS A 291 17.09 17.48 -6.02
CA LYS A 291 18.12 16.42 -6.01
C LYS A 291 18.32 15.81 -4.61
N GLU A 292 18.38 16.65 -3.58
CA GLU A 292 18.57 16.23 -2.19
C GLU A 292 17.47 15.25 -1.73
N THR A 293 16.20 15.58 -1.99
CA THR A 293 15.06 14.72 -1.64
C THR A 293 15.14 13.37 -2.35
N ILE A 294 15.53 13.35 -3.62
CA ILE A 294 15.69 12.10 -4.38
C ILE A 294 16.87 11.28 -3.87
N VAL A 295 18.02 11.91 -3.57
CA VAL A 295 19.16 11.21 -2.96
C VAL A 295 18.77 10.63 -1.60
N TRP A 296 18.01 11.35 -0.79
CA TRP A 296 17.49 10.85 0.48
C TRP A 296 16.62 9.60 0.29
N MET A 297 15.66 9.64 -0.65
CA MET A 297 14.82 8.47 -0.98
C MET A 297 15.63 7.27 -1.46
N LEU A 298 16.62 7.53 -2.33
CA LEU A 298 17.53 6.50 -2.84
C LEU A 298 18.36 5.89 -1.71
N LEU A 299 18.88 6.70 -0.77
CA LEU A 299 19.62 6.23 0.39
C LEU A 299 18.78 5.26 1.23
N HIS A 300 17.52 5.60 1.51
CA HIS A 300 16.58 4.68 2.17
C HIS A 300 16.36 3.40 1.36
N SER A 301 16.13 3.52 0.05
CA SER A 301 15.95 2.34 -0.82
C SER A 301 17.15 1.40 -0.78
N PHE A 302 18.37 1.93 -0.89
CA PHE A 302 19.58 1.13 -0.85
C PHE A 302 19.78 0.47 0.51
N TYR A 303 19.45 1.17 1.59
CA TYR A 303 19.52 0.61 2.93
C TYR A 303 18.51 -0.53 3.15
N HIS A 304 17.25 -0.35 2.72
CA HIS A 304 16.26 -1.43 2.79
C HIS A 304 16.64 -2.63 1.90
N ALA A 305 17.17 -2.38 0.70
CA ALA A 305 17.67 -3.44 -0.19
C ALA A 305 18.82 -4.26 0.44
N ARG A 306 19.52 -3.72 1.46
CA ARG A 306 20.49 -4.46 2.25
C ARG A 306 19.85 -5.31 3.34
N ILE A 307 18.89 -4.75 4.07
CA ILE A 307 18.26 -5.41 5.23
C ILE A 307 17.36 -6.55 4.77
N LEU A 308 16.56 -6.29 3.74
CA LEU A 308 15.61 -7.24 3.16
C LEU A 308 16.18 -7.76 1.84
N SER A 309 16.91 -8.86 1.91
CA SER A 309 17.50 -9.49 0.73
C SER A 309 16.45 -10.30 -0.02
N HIS A 310 15.96 -9.75 -1.12
CA HIS A 310 15.11 -10.43 -2.09
C HIS A 310 15.92 -10.86 -3.32
N GLU A 311 15.36 -11.70 -4.18
CA GLU A 311 16.02 -12.16 -5.42
C GLU A 311 16.54 -10.97 -6.27
N ASN A 312 15.77 -9.89 -6.32
CA ASN A 312 16.08 -8.68 -7.10
C ASN A 312 17.02 -7.68 -6.39
N THR A 313 17.26 -7.83 -5.08
CA THR A 313 18.08 -6.92 -4.25
C THR A 313 19.23 -7.62 -3.52
N ALA A 314 19.46 -8.90 -3.85
CA ALA A 314 20.54 -9.70 -3.29
C ALA A 314 21.92 -9.04 -3.47
N VAL A 315 22.88 -9.44 -2.63
CA VAL A 315 24.23 -8.82 -2.61
C VAL A 315 24.88 -8.81 -3.99
N LEU A 316 24.74 -9.89 -4.77
CA LEU A 316 25.27 -9.97 -6.14
C LEU A 316 24.60 -8.97 -7.09
N LYS A 317 23.29 -8.76 -6.98
CA LYS A 317 22.54 -7.78 -7.78
C LYS A 317 22.90 -6.35 -7.42
N ARG A 318 23.12 -6.06 -6.13
CA ARG A 318 23.67 -4.78 -5.66
C ARG A 318 25.06 -4.51 -6.23
N MET A 319 25.92 -5.53 -6.23
CA MET A 319 27.27 -5.44 -6.79
C MET A 319 27.27 -5.23 -8.31
N GLU A 320 26.49 -6.02 -9.04
CA GLU A 320 26.30 -5.90 -10.49
C GLU A 320 25.87 -4.47 -10.86
N TRP A 321 24.79 -3.97 -10.24
CA TRP A 321 24.28 -2.63 -10.50
C TRP A 321 25.28 -1.52 -10.15
N LEU A 322 26.02 -1.62 -9.02
CA LEU A 322 27.01 -0.60 -8.65
C LEU A 322 28.18 -0.52 -9.64
N LEU A 323 28.65 -1.67 -10.11
CA LEU A 323 29.74 -1.74 -11.09
C LEU A 323 29.31 -1.14 -12.44
N GLU A 324 28.09 -1.43 -12.89
CA GLU A 324 27.51 -0.79 -14.07
C GLU A 324 27.36 0.72 -13.88
N PHE A 325 26.89 1.15 -12.71
CA PHE A 325 26.74 2.55 -12.35
C PHE A 325 28.08 3.30 -12.33
N MET A 326 29.14 2.69 -11.77
CA MET A 326 30.51 3.22 -11.86
C MET A 326 30.96 3.39 -13.31
N GLY A 327 30.68 2.41 -14.17
CA GLY A 327 30.94 2.49 -15.60
C GLY A 327 30.19 3.65 -16.26
N TYR A 328 28.94 3.88 -15.87
CA TYR A 328 28.13 5.00 -16.36
C TYR A 328 28.68 6.36 -15.90
N ILE A 329 29.07 6.52 -14.62
CA ILE A 329 29.72 7.74 -14.11
C ILE A 329 30.97 8.05 -14.94
N LYS A 330 31.79 7.03 -15.21
CA LYS A 330 32.99 7.18 -16.04
C LYS A 330 32.63 7.68 -17.45
N LYS A 331 31.61 7.10 -18.10
CA LYS A 331 31.16 7.54 -19.44
C LYS A 331 30.71 9.01 -19.45
N VAL A 332 29.96 9.43 -18.43
CA VAL A 332 29.50 10.82 -18.28
C VAL A 332 30.68 11.76 -18.03
N SER A 333 31.63 11.37 -17.17
CA SER A 333 32.84 12.17 -16.89
C SER A 333 33.73 12.39 -18.12
N LEU A 334 33.68 11.47 -19.08
CA LEU A 334 34.42 11.53 -20.35
C LEU A 334 33.62 12.20 -21.48
N ASN A 335 32.43 12.76 -21.20
CA ASN A 335 31.47 13.28 -22.18
C ASN A 335 31.02 12.27 -23.26
N THR A 336 31.26 10.97 -23.06
CA THR A 336 30.83 9.93 -24.00
C THR A 336 29.36 9.55 -23.83
N ALA A 337 28.76 9.94 -22.71
CA ALA A 337 27.33 9.88 -22.46
C ALA A 337 26.89 11.24 -21.90
N SER A 338 25.80 11.81 -22.44
CA SER A 338 25.25 13.08 -21.97
C SER A 338 23.93 12.85 -21.22
N MET A 339 23.72 13.62 -20.15
CA MET A 339 22.41 13.78 -19.52
C MET A 339 21.73 15.02 -20.10
N GLN A 340 20.44 14.93 -20.38
CA GLN A 340 19.72 16.04 -20.98
C GLN A 340 19.66 17.25 -20.03
N ASN A 341 20.02 18.43 -20.54
CA ASN A 341 19.80 19.74 -19.91
C ASN A 341 20.62 20.05 -18.64
N ILE A 342 21.80 19.44 -18.45
CA ILE A 342 22.65 19.69 -17.26
C ILE A 342 24.11 19.82 -17.71
N SER A 343 24.88 20.64 -17.00
CA SER A 343 26.33 20.68 -17.22
C SER A 343 26.96 19.32 -16.86
N PRO A 344 27.96 18.83 -17.61
CA PRO A 344 28.61 17.54 -17.32
C PRO A 344 29.21 17.50 -15.90
N GLN A 345 29.70 18.63 -15.39
CA GLN A 345 30.24 18.75 -14.04
C GLN A 345 29.18 18.54 -12.95
N GLU A 346 28.01 19.16 -13.11
CA GLU A 346 26.89 19.01 -12.17
C GLU A 346 26.30 17.59 -12.23
N ALA A 347 26.23 17.00 -13.43
CA ALA A 347 25.81 15.62 -13.61
C ALA A 347 26.74 14.63 -12.89
N VAL A 348 28.06 14.76 -13.07
CA VAL A 348 29.04 13.91 -12.37
C VAL A 348 28.93 14.09 -10.85
N SER A 349 28.79 15.33 -10.37
CA SER A 349 28.66 15.61 -8.93
C SER A 349 27.41 14.94 -8.33
N PHE A 350 26.28 15.00 -9.03
CA PHE A 350 25.05 14.32 -8.62
C PHE A 350 25.19 12.80 -8.61
N LEU A 351 25.83 12.22 -9.63
CA LEU A 351 26.03 10.77 -9.69
C LEU A 351 27.00 10.27 -8.61
N LEU A 352 28.03 11.05 -8.27
CA LEU A 352 28.90 10.74 -7.12
C LEU A 352 28.14 10.74 -5.80
N TRP A 353 27.10 11.57 -5.68
CA TRP A 353 26.23 11.58 -4.50
C TRP A 353 25.45 10.27 -4.34
N ILE A 354 24.89 9.78 -5.45
CA ILE A 354 24.20 8.50 -5.49
C ILE A 354 25.18 7.36 -5.20
N PHE A 355 26.37 7.37 -5.80
CA PHE A 355 27.42 6.39 -5.52
C PHE A 355 27.77 6.36 -4.03
N ALA A 356 27.93 7.53 -3.42
CA ALA A 356 28.21 7.64 -2.00
C ALA A 356 27.05 7.08 -1.16
N ALA A 357 25.80 7.35 -1.55
CA ALA A 357 24.62 6.83 -0.86
C ALA A 357 24.58 5.30 -0.88
N CYS A 358 24.89 4.68 -2.02
CA CYS A 358 24.99 3.23 -2.14
C CYS A 358 26.07 2.65 -1.21
N VAL A 359 27.27 3.23 -1.26
CA VAL A 359 28.41 2.73 -0.47
C VAL A 359 28.12 2.85 1.03
N VAL A 360 27.62 4.01 1.49
CA VAL A 360 27.26 4.22 2.90
C VAL A 360 26.14 3.26 3.33
N ALA A 361 25.10 3.09 2.52
CA ALA A 361 23.98 2.20 2.82
C ALA A 361 24.38 0.71 2.87
N TRP A 362 25.36 0.29 2.05
CA TRP A 362 25.73 -1.11 1.92
C TRP A 362 26.94 -1.53 2.74
N ALA A 363 27.82 -0.59 3.06
CA ALA A 363 29.04 -0.83 3.83
C ALA A 363 28.73 -1.39 5.21
N ASP A 364 27.80 -0.81 5.96
CA ASP A 364 27.49 -1.24 7.31
C ASP A 364 26.05 -0.91 7.75
N HIS A 365 25.63 -1.46 8.89
CA HIS A 365 24.32 -1.17 9.50
C HIS A 365 24.34 0.11 10.35
N ALA A 366 25.43 0.36 11.08
CA ALA A 366 25.47 1.42 12.09
C ALA A 366 25.37 2.82 11.49
N LEU A 367 26.05 3.06 10.36
CA LEU A 367 26.10 4.39 9.74
C LEU A 367 24.74 4.86 9.20
N PRO A 368 23.96 4.06 8.43
CA PRO A 368 22.61 4.46 8.06
C PRO A 368 21.71 4.77 9.27
N MET A 369 21.81 3.99 10.36
CA MET A 369 21.03 4.27 11.58
C MET A 369 21.45 5.59 12.25
N LEU A 370 22.75 5.90 12.29
CA LEU A 370 23.27 7.18 12.79
C LEU A 370 22.80 8.37 11.94
N LEU A 371 22.57 8.15 10.64
CA LEU A 371 21.95 9.13 9.73
C LEU A 371 20.42 9.21 9.88
N GLY A 372 19.82 8.49 10.83
CA GLY A 372 18.38 8.50 11.09
C GLY A 372 17.56 7.61 10.16
N LEU A 373 18.17 6.65 9.46
CA LEU A 373 17.43 5.69 8.64
C LEU A 373 16.84 4.57 9.51
N SER A 374 15.58 4.23 9.23
CA SER A 374 14.89 3.12 9.88
C SER A 374 14.90 1.87 9.00
N ALA A 375 14.91 0.70 9.63
CA ALA A 375 14.75 -0.58 8.93
C ALA A 375 13.31 -0.81 8.44
N ASP A 376 12.32 -0.13 9.05
CA ASP A 376 10.91 -0.26 8.72
C ASP A 376 10.39 0.96 7.96
N CYS A 377 9.81 0.75 6.77
CA CYS A 377 9.18 1.81 5.98
C CYS A 377 8.00 2.48 6.71
N SER A 378 7.39 1.80 7.70
CA SER A 378 6.34 2.38 8.56
C SER A 378 6.86 3.42 9.54
N ALA A 379 8.16 3.41 9.86
CA ALA A 379 8.80 4.38 10.74
C ALA A 379 8.98 5.76 10.08
N TRP A 380 8.64 5.90 8.80
CA TRP A 380 8.52 7.21 8.14
C TRP A 380 7.29 7.99 8.63
N GLN A 381 6.40 7.37 9.41
CA GLN A 381 5.36 8.05 10.19
C GLN A 381 6.02 8.65 11.43
N CYS A 382 6.18 9.97 11.45
CA CYS A 382 6.86 10.65 12.55
C CYS A 382 5.89 11.05 13.67
N GLU A 383 6.41 11.04 14.90
CA GLU A 383 5.70 11.51 16.10
C GLU A 383 5.49 13.04 16.08
N THR A 384 4.53 13.47 16.90
CA THR A 384 3.85 14.78 16.90
C THR A 384 4.76 16.01 17.01
N ILE A 385 6.01 15.87 17.46
CA ILE A 385 6.93 16.97 17.77
C ILE A 385 7.64 17.52 16.52
N ASP A 386 7.87 16.68 15.50
CA ASP A 386 8.57 17.04 14.25
C ASP A 386 7.70 17.78 13.22
N ARG A 387 6.37 17.80 13.43
CA ARG A 387 5.38 18.37 12.50
C ARG A 387 5.50 19.89 12.30
N VAL A 388 6.24 20.57 13.18
CA VAL A 388 6.36 22.04 13.20
C VAL A 388 7.42 22.55 12.22
N PHE A 389 8.44 21.75 11.87
CA PHE A 389 9.66 22.27 11.23
C PHE A 389 9.84 21.93 9.75
N ALA A 390 9.19 20.90 9.19
CA ALA A 390 9.12 20.68 7.75
C ALA A 390 7.90 19.82 7.38
N ARG A 391 7.04 20.33 6.49
CA ARG A 391 5.83 19.61 6.04
C ARG A 391 6.07 18.64 4.89
N GLY A 392 7.14 18.84 4.12
CA GLY A 392 7.45 18.05 2.92
C GLY A 392 8.47 16.95 3.17
N LEU A 393 8.35 15.86 2.42
CA LEU A 393 9.20 14.69 2.53
C LEU A 393 10.68 14.98 2.24
N GLY A 394 11.59 14.47 3.09
CA GLY A 394 13.04 14.64 2.92
C GLY A 394 13.53 16.09 3.09
N LYS A 395 12.70 16.99 3.64
CA LYS A 395 13.02 18.41 3.86
C LYS A 395 13.25 18.74 5.34
N ARG A 396 13.26 17.75 6.23
CA ARG A 396 13.61 17.99 7.65
C ARG A 396 15.10 18.31 7.74
N PRO A 397 15.53 19.15 8.69
CA PRO A 397 16.96 19.44 8.89
C PRO A 397 17.82 18.19 9.03
N VAL A 398 17.31 17.16 9.73
CA VAL A 398 17.97 15.86 9.89
C VAL A 398 18.07 15.11 8.57
N ASP A 399 17.04 15.13 7.73
CA ASP A 399 17.04 14.46 6.42
C ASP A 399 18.05 15.11 5.47
N THR A 400 18.08 16.45 5.44
CA THR A 400 19.06 17.21 4.64
C THR A 400 20.48 17.00 5.14
N LEU A 401 20.68 16.96 6.46
CA LEU A 401 21.98 16.65 7.05
C LEU A 401 22.43 15.24 6.67
N ALA A 402 21.54 14.25 6.77
CA ALA A 402 21.83 12.86 6.44
C ALA A 402 22.40 12.73 5.02
N VAL A 403 21.81 13.43 4.05
CA VAL A 403 22.26 13.45 2.65
C VAL A 403 23.62 14.13 2.49
N LYS A 404 23.89 15.21 3.22
CA LYS A 404 25.17 15.93 3.17
C LYS A 404 26.32 15.12 3.79
N GLU A 405 26.04 14.42 4.89
CA GLU A 405 27.02 13.58 5.59
C GLU A 405 27.39 12.30 4.84
N ILE A 406 26.67 11.92 3.77
CA ILE A 406 27.05 10.75 2.96
C ILE A 406 28.48 10.92 2.40
N PHE A 407 28.86 12.13 1.99
CA PHE A 407 30.20 12.36 1.46
C PHE A 407 31.29 12.30 2.53
N THR A 408 31.03 12.78 3.74
CA THR A 408 32.00 12.69 4.85
C THR A 408 32.23 11.23 5.25
N LEU A 409 31.19 10.40 5.17
CA LEU A 409 31.22 8.98 5.51
C LEU A 409 31.75 8.08 4.40
N LEU A 410 31.81 8.54 3.15
CA LEU A 410 32.18 7.71 1.99
C LEU A 410 33.56 7.05 2.15
N PRO A 411 34.66 7.74 2.50
CA PRO A 411 35.98 7.11 2.56
C PRO A 411 36.05 5.90 3.49
N GLY A 412 35.53 6.04 4.71
CA GLY A 412 35.48 4.96 5.69
C GLY A 412 34.50 3.84 5.27
N SER A 413 33.33 4.21 4.75
CA SER A 413 32.33 3.24 4.27
C SER A 413 32.87 2.41 3.12
N LEU A 414 33.59 3.03 2.17
CA LEU A 414 34.19 2.33 1.04
C LEU A 414 35.23 1.32 1.48
N GLN A 415 36.08 1.69 2.43
CA GLN A 415 37.05 0.78 3.04
C GLN A 415 36.33 -0.43 3.67
N ILE A 416 35.27 -0.21 4.45
CA ILE A 416 34.51 -1.28 5.09
C ILE A 416 33.83 -2.18 4.05
N LEU A 417 33.18 -1.61 3.03
CA LEU A 417 32.49 -2.37 1.98
C LEU A 417 33.46 -3.34 1.30
N LEU A 418 34.64 -2.86 0.89
CA LEU A 418 35.65 -3.65 0.16
C LEU A 418 36.39 -4.68 1.02
N THR A 419 36.14 -4.73 2.34
CA THR A 419 36.63 -5.83 3.18
C THR A 419 35.68 -7.02 3.24
N LYS A 420 34.45 -6.87 2.74
CA LYS A 420 33.37 -7.87 2.84
C LYS A 420 33.26 -8.68 1.55
N GLU A 421 32.94 -9.97 1.65
CA GLU A 421 32.58 -10.76 0.47
C GLU A 421 31.16 -10.40 -0.01
N PRO A 422 30.89 -10.37 -1.33
CA PRO A 422 31.78 -10.61 -2.46
C PRO A 422 32.51 -9.34 -2.96
N TRP A 423 32.37 -8.21 -2.26
CA TRP A 423 32.92 -6.91 -2.68
C TRP A 423 34.44 -6.88 -2.70
N LYS A 424 35.08 -7.66 -1.82
CA LYS A 424 36.53 -7.76 -1.71
C LYS A 424 37.20 -8.12 -3.02
N GLU A 425 36.63 -9.04 -3.80
CA GLU A 425 37.15 -9.43 -5.12
C GLU A 425 37.12 -8.28 -6.14
N GLN A 426 36.25 -7.28 -5.94
CA GLN A 426 36.12 -6.13 -6.83
C GLN A 426 37.06 -4.97 -6.47
N THR A 427 37.81 -5.06 -5.36
CA THR A 427 38.72 -4.00 -4.89
C THR A 427 39.62 -3.41 -5.98
N PRO A 428 40.27 -4.21 -6.87
CA PRO A 428 41.08 -3.65 -7.95
C PRO A 428 40.28 -2.75 -8.90
N LYS A 429 39.04 -3.13 -9.24
CA LYS A 429 38.18 -2.35 -10.13
C LYS A 429 37.79 -1.00 -9.52
N PHE A 430 37.55 -0.94 -8.21
CA PHE A 430 37.26 0.31 -7.51
C PHE A 430 38.48 1.24 -7.51
N ILE A 431 39.67 0.71 -7.20
CA ILE A 431 40.91 1.49 -7.23
C ILE A 431 41.18 2.04 -8.63
N ASP A 432 41.11 1.19 -9.66
CA ASP A 432 41.34 1.60 -11.05
C ASP A 432 40.32 2.63 -11.52
N TRP A 433 39.05 2.49 -11.11
CA TRP A 433 38.00 3.44 -11.42
C TRP A 433 38.23 4.81 -10.76
N LEU A 434 38.62 4.85 -9.48
CA LEU A 434 38.95 6.09 -8.78
C LEU A 434 40.10 6.84 -9.47
N PHE A 435 41.19 6.14 -9.81
CA PHE A 435 42.27 6.74 -10.59
C PHE A 435 41.79 7.25 -11.94
N SER A 436 41.01 6.44 -12.67
CA SER A 436 40.49 6.81 -13.98
C SER A 436 39.64 8.08 -13.93
N LEU A 437 38.88 8.32 -12.86
CA LEU A 437 38.11 9.55 -12.69
C LEU A 437 39.03 10.73 -12.39
N MET A 438 39.96 10.59 -11.46
CA MET A 438 40.88 11.68 -11.10
C MET A 438 41.77 12.10 -12.29
N GLU A 439 42.23 11.15 -13.10
CA GLU A 439 43.12 11.40 -14.24
C GLU A 439 42.42 12.05 -15.44
N ASN A 440 41.25 11.54 -15.80
CA ASN A 440 40.62 11.88 -17.09
C ASN A 440 39.50 12.92 -16.96
N ALA A 441 38.98 13.17 -15.76
CA ALA A 441 37.87 14.09 -15.53
C ALA A 441 38.31 15.42 -14.90
N ASN A 442 39.56 15.85 -15.12
CA ASN A 442 40.12 17.04 -14.49
C ASN A 442 39.24 18.28 -14.72
N GLU A 443 38.75 18.56 -15.92
CA GLU A 443 37.88 19.73 -16.17
C GLU A 443 36.43 19.54 -15.68
N MET A 444 36.01 18.30 -15.41
CA MET A 444 34.62 17.93 -15.10
C MET A 444 34.36 17.66 -13.61
N LEU A 445 35.39 17.52 -12.79
CA LEU A 445 35.24 17.35 -11.34
C LEU A 445 35.35 18.69 -10.63
N THR A 446 34.42 18.96 -9.73
CA THR A 446 34.56 20.06 -8.76
C THR A 446 35.73 19.78 -7.82
N GLN A 447 36.32 20.84 -7.24
CA GLN A 447 37.43 20.69 -6.29
C GLN A 447 37.04 19.79 -5.10
N SER A 448 35.83 19.98 -4.56
CA SER A 448 35.29 19.14 -3.48
C SER A 448 35.15 17.67 -3.90
N SER A 449 34.69 17.39 -5.12
CA SER A 449 34.61 16.01 -5.61
C SER A 449 36.00 15.37 -5.77
N ARG A 450 37.02 16.12 -6.19
CA ARG A 450 38.39 15.61 -6.27
C ARG A 450 38.97 15.28 -4.90
N GLU A 451 38.81 16.18 -3.94
CA GLU A 451 39.26 15.97 -2.55
C GLU A 451 38.58 14.74 -1.93
N LEU A 452 37.28 14.58 -2.17
CA LEU A 452 36.52 13.41 -1.73
C LEU A 452 37.03 12.11 -2.35
N LEU A 453 37.26 12.08 -3.68
CA LEU A 453 37.79 10.89 -4.37
C LEU A 453 39.20 10.55 -3.88
N LYS A 454 40.05 11.56 -3.66
CA LYS A 454 41.39 11.39 -3.09
C LYS A 454 41.33 10.83 -1.66
N ALA A 455 40.48 11.38 -0.80
CA ALA A 455 40.28 10.88 0.55
C ALA A 455 39.78 9.44 0.55
N SER A 456 38.84 9.12 -0.35
CA SER A 456 38.30 7.77 -0.54
C SER A 456 39.38 6.79 -1.00
N LEU A 457 40.23 7.17 -1.94
CA LEU A 457 41.36 6.37 -2.39
C LEU A 457 42.38 6.13 -1.27
N LEU A 458 42.72 7.17 -0.51
CA LEU A 458 43.67 7.06 0.61
C LEU A 458 43.13 6.21 1.77
N ALA A 459 41.82 6.15 1.97
CA ALA A 459 41.20 5.28 2.97
C ALA A 459 41.44 3.78 2.66
N LEU A 460 41.67 3.43 1.39
CA LEU A 460 41.95 2.05 0.95
C LEU A 460 43.39 1.60 1.25
N ARG A 461 44.24 2.43 1.85
CA ARG A 461 45.66 2.14 2.13
C ARG A 461 45.93 0.87 2.92
N SER A 462 44.96 0.41 3.71
CA SER A 462 45.09 -0.82 4.49
C SER A 462 44.91 -2.08 3.66
N LEU A 463 44.26 -2.00 2.49
CA LEU A 463 43.93 -3.14 1.64
C LEU A 463 45.17 -3.66 0.89
N PRO A 464 45.32 -4.98 0.75
CA PRO A 464 46.52 -5.58 0.13
C PRO A 464 46.69 -5.16 -1.34
N GLU A 465 45.60 -4.96 -2.07
CA GLU A 465 45.61 -4.51 -3.46
C GLU A 465 46.23 -3.12 -3.60
N PHE A 466 46.01 -2.23 -2.63
CA PHE A 466 46.57 -0.88 -2.63
C PHE A 466 48.07 -0.86 -2.35
N LYS A 467 48.57 -1.82 -1.56
CA LYS A 467 49.99 -1.93 -1.18
C LYS A 467 50.92 -2.32 -2.35
N LYS A 468 50.37 -2.64 -3.53
CA LYS A 468 51.17 -2.84 -4.74
C LYS A 468 51.93 -1.55 -5.07
N LYS A 469 53.25 -1.65 -5.27
CA LYS A 469 54.17 -0.52 -5.45
C LYS A 469 53.69 0.51 -6.48
N ALA A 470 53.15 0.06 -7.62
CA ALA A 470 52.63 0.92 -8.68
C ALA A 470 51.42 1.76 -8.24
N ILE A 471 50.53 1.19 -7.43
CA ILE A 471 49.30 1.84 -6.95
C ILE A 471 49.63 2.83 -5.85
N TRP A 472 50.41 2.42 -4.85
CA TRP A 472 50.78 3.27 -3.73
C TRP A 472 51.57 4.52 -4.17
N THR A 473 52.54 4.36 -5.06
CA THR A 473 53.35 5.48 -5.58
C THR A 473 52.48 6.47 -6.36
N LYS A 474 51.52 5.96 -7.14
CA LYS A 474 50.58 6.78 -7.91
C LYS A 474 49.60 7.53 -6.99
N ALA A 475 49.03 6.88 -5.98
CA ALA A 475 48.06 7.50 -5.06
C ALA A 475 48.66 8.64 -4.21
N TYR A 476 49.93 8.53 -3.81
CA TYR A 476 50.61 9.56 -3.01
C TYR A 476 51.26 10.67 -3.85
N GLY A 477 51.42 10.45 -5.17
CA GLY A 477 51.88 11.48 -6.10
C GLY A 477 50.79 12.48 -6.50
N TRP A 478 49.53 12.16 -6.24
CA TRP A 478 48.36 13.04 -6.36
C TRP A 478 48.10 13.75 -5.04
#